data_AF-M2B2U9-F1
#
_entry.id   AF-M2B2U9-F1
#
_cell.length_a   1.000
_cell.length_b   1.000
_cell.length_c   1.000
_cell.angle_alpha   90.00
_cell.angle_beta   90.00
_cell.angle_gamma   90.00
#
_symmetry.space_group_name_H-M   'P 1'
#
loop_
_entity.id
_entity.type
_entity.pdbx_description
1 polymer ?
#
loop_
_entity_poly.entity_id
_entity_poly.type
_entity_poly.pdbx_seq_one_letter_code
_entity_poly.pdbx_strand_id
1 'polypeptide(L)'
;GDAASLAPDLEAPSRWWAYGGWLGSLPNSVTEFAWPDEGLMAWWSRVGGWELTAAWLVSSFAFGMFHPITKLYIVVTALMGLYFGALLIVTGNLLIPITAHALYDAVQLWGAGRAAEDTEDVVTDEDEKSDQS
;
A
#
# COMPACT_ATOMS: atom_id res chain seq x y z
N GLY A 1 -1.08 18.45 57.56
CA GLY A 1 -0.86 17.09 57.02
C GLY A 1 -1.62 17.05 55.73
N ASP A 2 -1.00 17.63 54.72
CA ASP A 2 -1.72 18.38 53.71
C ASP A 2 -1.98 17.51 52.48
N ALA A 3 -3.15 17.71 51.89
CA ALA A 3 -3.72 16.99 50.77
C ALA A 3 -2.99 17.22 49.43
N ALA A 4 -1.66 17.29 49.45
CA ALA A 4 -0.78 17.54 48.32
C ALA A 4 -0.05 16.27 47.82
N SER A 5 -0.24 15.11 48.46
CA SER A 5 0.41 13.84 48.06
C SER A 5 -0.43 12.96 47.11
N LEU A 6 -1.56 13.46 46.61
CA LEU A 6 -2.46 12.75 45.69
C LEU A 6 -2.61 13.44 44.32
N ALA A 7 -1.63 14.24 43.92
CA ALA A 7 -1.54 14.68 42.54
C ALA A 7 -0.80 13.59 41.74
N PRO A 8 -1.45 12.87 40.79
CA PRO A 8 -0.71 12.13 39.79
C PRO A 8 0.18 13.11 39.02
N ASP A 9 1.37 12.66 38.67
CA ASP A 9 2.35 13.36 37.87
C ASP A 9 1.73 13.89 36.55
N LEU A 10 1.37 15.16 36.52
CA LEU A 10 0.83 15.83 35.32
C LEU A 10 1.93 16.13 34.27
N GLU A 11 3.11 15.50 34.38
CA GLU A 11 4.25 15.70 33.46
C GLU A 11 4.43 14.58 32.43
N ALA A 12 3.60 13.53 32.43
CA ALA A 12 3.57 12.60 31.32
C ALA A 12 2.84 13.26 30.13
N PRO A 13 3.48 13.53 28.97
CA PRO A 13 2.78 14.08 27.83
C PRO A 13 1.62 13.14 27.47
N SER A 14 0.41 13.66 27.58
CA SER A 14 -0.84 12.95 27.37
C SER A 14 -0.96 12.49 25.91
N ARG A 15 -0.45 11.28 25.66
CA ARG A 15 -0.61 10.56 24.39
C ARG A 15 -2.06 10.10 24.28
N TRP A 16 -2.92 10.94 23.70
CA TRP A 16 -4.32 10.66 23.41
C TRP A 16 -4.56 9.37 22.59
N TRP A 17 -3.50 8.81 22.00
CA TRP A 17 -3.46 7.53 21.30
C TRP A 17 -3.12 6.30 22.18
N ALA A 18 -2.78 6.48 23.47
CA ALA A 18 -2.47 5.40 24.41
C ALA A 18 -3.70 4.66 24.95
N TYR A 19 -4.92 5.08 24.60
CA TYR A 19 -6.17 4.41 24.99
C TYR A 19 -6.50 3.17 24.12
N GLY A 20 -5.64 2.79 23.16
CA GLY A 20 -5.79 1.58 22.33
C GLY A 20 -5.27 0.27 22.97
N GLY A 21 -5.22 0.19 24.30
CA GLY A 21 -4.54 -0.87 25.07
C GLY A 21 -5.14 -2.29 25.04
N TRP A 22 -5.99 -2.66 24.07
CA TRP A 22 -6.45 -4.05 23.92
C TRP A 22 -5.50 -4.90 23.04
N LEU A 23 -4.66 -4.27 22.22
CA LEU A 23 -3.66 -4.95 21.38
C LEU A 23 -2.41 -5.40 22.13
N GLY A 24 -2.18 -4.91 23.36
CA GLY A 24 -1.05 -5.33 24.21
C GLY A 24 -1.13 -6.78 24.72
N SER A 25 -2.23 -7.47 24.42
CA SER A 25 -2.45 -8.89 24.76
C SER A 25 -2.07 -9.87 23.63
N LEU A 26 -1.70 -9.36 22.45
CA LEU A 26 -1.34 -10.20 21.32
C LEU A 26 0.13 -10.64 21.41
N PRO A 27 0.46 -11.86 20.95
CA PRO A 27 1.84 -12.35 20.92
C PRO A 27 2.74 -11.42 20.12
N ASN A 28 4.00 -11.28 20.56
CA ASN A 28 4.98 -10.31 20.07
C ASN A 28 5.20 -10.31 18.54
N SER A 29 4.86 -11.40 17.85
CA SER A 29 4.92 -11.51 16.38
C SER A 29 3.90 -10.65 15.64
N VAL A 30 2.84 -10.19 16.32
CA VAL A 30 1.81 -9.30 15.75
C VAL A 30 2.10 -7.85 16.08
N THR A 31 2.73 -7.58 17.23
CA THR A 31 3.12 -6.23 17.65
C THR A 31 4.39 -5.73 16.95
N GLU A 32 5.28 -6.60 16.48
CA GLU A 32 6.41 -6.19 15.61
C GLU A 32 5.96 -5.53 14.30
N PHE A 33 4.76 -5.88 13.79
CA PHE A 33 4.14 -5.20 12.66
C PHE A 33 3.37 -3.93 13.08
N ALA A 34 2.95 -3.85 14.35
CA ALA A 34 2.10 -2.79 14.86
C ALA A 34 2.91 -1.73 15.61
N TRP A 35 3.62 -0.91 14.84
CA TRP A 35 4.19 0.38 15.22
C TRP A 35 5.31 0.37 16.27
N PRO A 36 6.46 1.00 16.00
CA PRO A 36 7.52 1.16 16.98
C PRO A 36 7.16 2.21 18.04
N ASP A 37 7.70 2.02 19.25
CA ASP A 37 7.40 2.81 20.46
C ASP A 37 7.66 4.32 20.31
N GLU A 38 8.53 4.67 19.37
CA GLU A 38 8.92 6.03 18.97
C GLU A 38 7.93 6.73 18.00
N GLY A 39 6.96 6.00 17.45
CA GLY A 39 5.89 6.51 16.57
C GLY A 39 6.25 6.51 15.07
N LEU A 40 5.22 6.53 14.21
CA LEU A 40 5.34 6.38 12.75
C LEU A 40 6.40 7.27 12.13
N MET A 41 6.32 8.57 12.45
CA MET A 41 7.12 9.58 11.80
C MET A 41 8.59 9.45 12.19
N ALA A 42 8.86 9.02 13.43
CA ALA A 42 10.21 8.77 13.93
C ALA A 42 10.79 7.46 13.36
N TRP A 43 9.96 6.45 13.14
CA TRP A 43 10.40 5.22 12.49
C TRP A 43 10.63 5.39 11.01
N TRP A 44 9.71 6.08 10.31
CA TRP A 44 9.86 6.33 8.90
C TRP A 44 11.10 7.17 8.59
N SER A 45 11.41 8.16 9.44
CA SER A 45 12.63 8.95 9.31
C SER A 45 13.91 8.12 9.53
N ARG A 46 13.85 7.04 10.32
CA ARG A 46 14.97 6.10 10.49
C ARG A 46 15.12 5.14 9.32
N VAL A 47 14.01 4.60 8.81
CA VAL A 47 14.01 3.58 7.74
C VAL A 47 14.26 4.22 6.37
N GLY A 48 13.54 5.29 6.05
CA GLY A 48 13.65 5.98 4.77
C GLY A 48 14.55 7.20 4.82
N GLY A 49 14.49 8.00 5.88
CA GLY A 49 15.06 9.35 5.85
C GLY A 49 14.25 10.30 4.99
N TRP A 50 14.44 11.61 5.18
CA TRP A 50 13.62 12.63 4.52
C TRP A 50 13.98 12.84 3.05
N GLU A 51 15.24 12.66 2.71
CA GLU A 51 15.78 12.76 1.36
C GLU A 51 15.20 11.65 0.47
N LEU A 52 15.23 10.40 0.96
CA LEU A 52 14.67 9.26 0.24
C LEU A 52 13.15 9.36 0.14
N THR A 53 12.48 9.83 1.19
CA THR A 53 11.03 10.03 1.18
C THR A 53 10.63 11.05 0.12
N ALA A 54 11.34 12.18 0.02
CA ALA A 54 11.10 13.17 -1.02
C ALA A 54 11.36 12.59 -2.43
N ALA A 55 12.48 11.88 -2.64
CA ALA A 55 12.79 11.24 -3.91
C ALA A 55 11.75 10.19 -4.32
N TRP A 56 11.27 9.39 -3.35
CA TRP A 56 10.24 8.38 -3.55
C TRP A 56 8.89 9.00 -3.92
N LEU A 57 8.46 10.06 -3.24
CA LEU A 57 7.21 10.75 -3.56
C LEU A 57 7.29 11.43 -4.93
N VAL A 58 8.40 12.12 -5.24
CA VAL A 58 8.60 12.76 -6.53
C VAL A 58 8.64 11.74 -7.67
N SER A 59 9.36 10.63 -7.50
CA SER A 59 9.42 9.58 -8.52
C SER A 59 8.07 8.90 -8.71
N SER A 60 7.30 8.64 -7.65
CA SER A 60 5.96 8.05 -7.75
C SER A 60 4.98 8.99 -8.47
N PHE A 61 5.07 10.29 -8.19
CA PHE A 61 4.24 11.30 -8.86
C PHE A 61 4.64 11.46 -10.33
N ALA A 62 5.93 11.56 -10.62
CA ALA A 62 6.44 11.61 -11.99
C ALA A 62 6.01 10.36 -12.78
N PHE A 63 6.11 9.18 -12.17
CA PHE A 63 5.69 7.91 -12.76
C PHE A 63 4.22 7.92 -13.18
N GLY A 64 3.31 8.37 -12.30
CA GLY A 64 1.90 8.52 -12.65
C GLY A 64 1.65 9.55 -13.74
N MET A 65 2.40 10.67 -13.73
CA MET A 65 2.26 11.74 -14.73
C MET A 65 2.68 11.31 -16.14
N PHE A 66 3.65 10.40 -16.26
CA PHE A 66 4.11 9.84 -17.53
C PHE A 66 3.23 8.68 -18.06
N HIS A 67 2.21 8.25 -17.31
CA HIS A 67 1.23 7.23 -17.75
C HIS A 67 -0.18 7.82 -18.00
N PRO A 68 -0.38 8.83 -18.86
CA PRO A 68 -1.70 9.39 -19.11
C PRO A 68 -2.46 8.60 -20.19
N ILE A 69 -3.11 7.50 -19.79
CA ILE A 69 -4.14 6.83 -20.62
C ILE A 69 -5.53 7.38 -20.25
N THR A 70 -5.81 7.54 -18.95
CA THR A 70 -7.01 8.19 -18.40
C THR A 70 -6.68 8.86 -17.05
N LYS A 71 -7.51 9.83 -16.59
CA LYS A 71 -7.28 10.51 -15.29
C LYS A 71 -7.24 9.56 -14.10
N LEU A 72 -8.05 8.49 -14.13
CA LEU A 72 -8.05 7.46 -13.10
C LEU A 72 -6.77 6.63 -13.14
N TYR A 73 -6.28 6.31 -14.34
CA TYR A 73 -5.06 5.54 -14.52
C TYR A 73 -3.82 6.26 -13.99
N ILE A 74 -3.76 7.60 -14.08
CA ILE A 74 -2.70 8.42 -13.45
C ILE A 74 -2.68 8.22 -11.93
N VAL A 75 -3.85 8.23 -11.29
CA VAL A 75 -3.95 8.03 -9.84
C VAL A 75 -3.55 6.60 -9.46
N VAL A 76 -4.04 5.60 -10.19
CA VAL A 76 -3.73 4.18 -9.92
C VAL A 76 -2.23 3.91 -10.09
N THR A 77 -1.62 4.40 -11.16
CA THR A 77 -0.18 4.23 -11.42
C THR A 77 0.69 4.98 -10.42
N ALA A 78 0.30 6.18 -9.98
CA ALA A 78 0.98 6.89 -8.90
C ALA A 78 0.90 6.11 -7.57
N LEU A 79 -0.26 5.53 -7.24
CA LEU A 79 -0.43 4.69 -6.05
C LEU A 79 0.38 3.40 -6.12
N MET A 80 0.47 2.77 -7.29
CA MET A 80 1.33 1.60 -7.51
C MET A 80 2.82 1.95 -7.35
N GLY A 81 3.25 3.10 -7.86
CA GLY A 81 4.59 3.63 -7.65
C GLY A 81 4.90 3.88 -6.17
N LEU A 82 3.95 4.46 -5.43
CA LEU A 82 4.06 4.57 -3.97
C LEU A 82 4.21 3.18 -3.34
N TYR A 83 3.33 2.24 -3.66
CA TYR A 83 3.32 0.91 -3.07
C TYR A 83 4.65 0.15 -3.28
N PHE A 84 5.15 0.11 -4.52
CA PHE A 84 6.42 -0.58 -4.81
C PHE A 84 7.63 0.11 -4.17
N GLY A 85 7.66 1.44 -4.15
CA GLY A 85 8.74 2.18 -3.48
C GLY A 85 8.71 2.02 -1.96
N ALA A 86 7.53 1.98 -1.33
CA ALA A 86 7.39 1.68 0.09
C ALA A 86 7.89 0.26 0.41
N LEU A 87 7.52 -0.74 -0.39
CA LEU A 87 8.03 -2.10 -0.24
C LEU A 87 9.55 -2.15 -0.34
N LEU A 88 10.15 -1.44 -1.30
CA LEU A 88 11.60 -1.39 -1.45
C LEU A 88 12.28 -0.76 -0.24
N ILE A 89 11.77 0.38 0.26
CA ILE A 89 12.35 1.09 1.40
C ILE A 89 12.25 0.27 2.68
N VAL A 90 11.09 -0.35 2.92
CA VAL A 90 10.87 -1.13 4.16
C VAL A 90 11.63 -2.46 4.13
N THR A 91 11.70 -3.13 2.98
CA THR A 91 12.30 -4.46 2.90
C THR A 91 13.79 -4.45 2.53
N GLY A 92 14.28 -3.36 1.95
CA GLY A 92 15.63 -3.26 1.39
C GLY A 92 15.92 -4.26 0.27
N ASN A 93 14.89 -4.93 -0.27
CA ASN A 93 15.05 -6.05 -1.18
C ASN A 93 14.28 -5.81 -2.47
N LEU A 94 15.00 -5.80 -3.60
CA LEU A 94 14.43 -5.60 -4.93
C LEU A 94 13.55 -6.76 -5.40
N LEU A 95 13.75 -7.98 -4.90
CA LEU A 95 12.93 -9.14 -5.30
C LEU A 95 11.45 -8.98 -4.91
N ILE A 96 11.16 -8.29 -3.81
CA ILE A 96 9.80 -8.11 -3.31
C ILE A 96 8.97 -7.19 -4.24
N PRO A 97 9.43 -5.98 -4.59
CA PRO A 97 8.79 -5.13 -5.60
C PRO A 97 8.65 -5.81 -6.96
N ILE A 98 9.70 -6.53 -7.41
CA ILE A 98 9.69 -7.23 -8.72
C ILE A 98 8.61 -8.31 -8.73
N THR A 99 8.52 -9.11 -7.67
CA THR A 99 7.51 -10.17 -7.57
C THR A 99 6.10 -9.59 -7.50
N ALA A 100 5.90 -8.53 -6.71
CA ALA A 100 4.60 -7.85 -6.62
C ALA A 100 4.17 -7.26 -7.97
N HIS A 101 5.10 -6.69 -8.73
CA HIS A 101 4.84 -6.18 -10.07
C HIS A 101 4.49 -7.30 -11.06
N ALA A 102 5.27 -8.38 -11.07
CA ALA A 102 5.01 -9.53 -11.94
C ALA A 102 3.66 -10.19 -11.64
N LEU A 103 3.28 -10.28 -10.37
CA LEU A 103 1.98 -10.80 -9.97
C LEU A 103 0.84 -9.90 -10.44
N TYR A 104 1.00 -8.57 -10.31
CA TYR A 104 0.01 -7.61 -10.79
C TYR A 104 -0.22 -7.74 -12.31
N ASP A 105 0.86 -7.87 -13.08
CA ASP A 105 0.79 -8.08 -14.53
C ASP A 105 0.13 -9.42 -14.89
N ALA A 106 0.49 -10.51 -14.19
CA ALA A 106 -0.13 -11.82 -14.39
C ALA A 106 -1.65 -11.81 -14.14
N VAL A 107 -2.11 -11.09 -13.10
CA VAL A 107 -3.55 -10.93 -12.81
C VAL A 107 -4.25 -10.15 -13.92
N GLN A 108 -3.62 -9.10 -14.45
CA GLN A 108 -4.18 -8.35 -15.58
C GLN A 108 -4.28 -9.19 -16.84
N LEU A 109 -3.22 -9.90 -17.20
CA LEU A 109 -3.19 -10.79 -18.37
C LEU A 109 -4.22 -11.90 -18.24
N TRP A 110 -4.37 -12.49 -17.06
CA TRP A 110 -5.39 -13.50 -16.82
C TRP A 110 -6.80 -12.94 -16.97
N GLY A 111 -7.09 -11.76 -16.41
CA GLY A 111 -8.38 -11.09 -16.60
C GLY A 111 -8.66 -10.73 -18.06
N ALA A 112 -7.66 -10.22 -18.78
CA ALA A 112 -7.76 -9.90 -20.20
C ALA A 112 -8.00 -11.14 -21.07
N GLY A 113 -7.37 -12.27 -20.74
CA GLY A 113 -7.61 -13.54 -21.42
C GLY A 113 -9.05 -14.01 -21.34
N ARG A 114 -9.69 -13.90 -20.16
CA ARG A 114 -11.12 -14.26 -20.01
C ARG A 114 -12.04 -13.35 -20.81
N ALA A 115 -11.73 -12.06 -20.89
CA ALA A 115 -12.50 -11.12 -21.71
C ALA A 115 -12.37 -11.42 -23.22
N ALA A 116 -11.25 -12.00 -23.65
CA ALA A 116 -11.06 -12.44 -25.04
C ALA A 116 -11.86 -13.72 -25.33
N GLU A 117 -11.86 -14.70 -24.44
CA GLU A 117 -12.66 -15.93 -24.55
C GLU A 117 -14.17 -15.60 -24.67
N ASP A 118 -14.70 -14.75 -23.78
CA ASP A 118 -16.10 -14.32 -23.83
C ASP A 118 -16.47 -13.63 -25.16
N THR A 119 -15.50 -12.98 -25.83
CA THR A 119 -15.73 -12.32 -27.11
C THR A 119 -15.72 -13.30 -28.28
N GLU A 120 -14.85 -14.31 -28.26
CA GLU A 120 -14.80 -15.36 -29.30
C GLU A 120 -16.10 -16.18 -29.31
N ASP A 121 -16.61 -16.57 -28.14
CA ASP A 121 -17.87 -17.32 -28.03
C ASP A 121 -19.06 -16.55 -28.65
N VAL A 122 -19.18 -15.24 -28.35
CA VAL A 122 -20.25 -14.39 -28.90
C VAL A 122 -20.15 -14.26 -30.42
N VAL A 123 -18.93 -14.12 -30.97
CA VAL A 123 -18.74 -14.03 -32.43
C VAL A 123 -19.11 -15.36 -33.11
N THR A 124 -18.72 -16.49 -32.53
CA THR A 124 -19.08 -17.80 -33.11
C THR A 124 -20.58 -18.07 -33.13
N ASP A 125 -21.31 -17.61 -32.12
CA ASP A 125 -22.78 -17.72 -32.06
C ASP A 125 -23.49 -16.84 -33.12
N GLU A 126 -22.95 -15.66 -33.46
CA GLU A 126 -23.51 -14.80 -34.51
C GLU A 126 -23.27 -15.38 -35.91
N ASP A 127 -22.07 -15.91 -36.18
CA ASP A 127 -21.74 -16.53 -37.45
C ASP A 127 -22.64 -17.76 -37.73
N GLU A 128 -22.83 -18.64 -36.74
CA GLU A 128 -23.71 -19.82 -36.88
C GLU A 128 -25.18 -19.45 -37.15
N LYS A 129 -25.64 -18.33 -36.57
CA LYS A 129 -27.01 -17.84 -36.77
C LYS A 129 -27.23 -17.21 -38.15
N SER A 130 -26.18 -16.63 -38.75
CA SER A 130 -26.24 -16.03 -40.08
C SER A 130 -26.26 -17.05 -41.22
N ASP A 131 -25.59 -18.19 -41.03
CA ASP A 131 -25.57 -19.29 -42.01
C ASP A 131 -26.90 -20.08 -42.05
N GLN A 132 -27.76 -19.91 -41.04
CA GLN A 132 -29.07 -20.58 -40.96
C GLN A 132 -30.26 -19.75 -41.52
N SER A 133 -30.03 -18.50 -41.97
CA SER A 133 -31.07 -17.59 -42.51
C SER A 133 -30.98 -17.39 -44.01
#